data_AF-A0ABD0QT17-F1
#
_entry.id   AF-A0ABD0QT17-F1
#
_cell.length_a   1.000
_cell.length_b   1.000
_cell.length_c   1.000
_cell.angle_alpha   90.00
_cell.angle_beta   90.00
_cell.angle_gamma   90.00
#
_symmetry.space_group_name_H-M   'P 1'
#
loop_
_entity.id
_entity.type
_entity.pdbx_description
1 polymer ?
#
loop_
_entity_poly.entity_id
_entity_poly.type
_entity_poly.pdbx_seq_one_letter_code
_entity_poly.pdbx_strand_id
1 'polypeptide(L)'
;DLNVPVSIVRNIIKRFTAHGAEANLPGRGQKSKINEKSQQRIDRMVNEEPRLTSKQILICKHRGQQCQLALSLEKGRYGRRPRRTPLLSQRHKKARLEFEKTYVTKPQSFWENVLWTDETKVELFGKAHHGTVCRKRNEAFKEKNTVPTVKHGGGSKMFWGCFAASGTGCLDCVNGIMKSDDYQRILGHSIVASRSWVFQQDDDLKQSAG
;
A
#
# COMPACT_ATOMS: atom_id res chain seq x y z
N ASP A 1 10.71 49.52 -42.07
CA ASP A 1 10.21 48.31 -42.73
C ASP A 1 10.23 47.11 -41.80
N LEU A 2 9.06 46.54 -41.50
CA LEU A 2 8.99 45.22 -40.88
C LEU A 2 9.39 44.20 -41.96
N ASN A 3 10.55 43.58 -41.80
CA ASN A 3 11.12 42.59 -42.72
C ASN A 3 10.37 41.24 -42.64
N VAL A 4 9.05 41.27 -42.89
CA VAL A 4 8.17 40.10 -42.86
C VAL A 4 7.67 39.82 -44.27
N PRO A 5 7.89 38.60 -44.81
CA PRO A 5 7.43 38.25 -46.15
C PRO A 5 5.92 38.38 -46.31
N VAL A 6 5.46 38.97 -47.43
CA VAL A 6 4.03 39.15 -47.77
C VAL A 6 3.26 37.81 -47.74
N SER A 7 3.94 36.70 -48.03
CA SER A 7 3.37 35.34 -47.98
C SER A 7 2.94 34.92 -46.56
N ILE A 8 3.70 35.31 -45.52
CA ILE A 8 3.36 35.04 -44.12
C ILE A 8 2.09 35.79 -43.74
N VAL A 9 2.02 37.08 -44.06
CA VAL A 9 0.84 37.94 -43.78
C VAL A 9 -0.40 37.36 -44.46
N ARG A 10 -0.28 36.97 -45.74
CA ARG A 10 -1.39 36.37 -46.51
C ARG A 10 -1.85 35.03 -45.93
N ASN A 11 -0.93 34.21 -45.39
CA ASN A 11 -1.26 32.95 -44.72
C ASN A 11 -1.93 33.17 -43.35
N ILE A 12 -1.50 34.17 -42.58
CA ILE A 12 -2.14 34.55 -41.31
C ILE A 12 -3.57 35.03 -41.56
N ILE A 13 -3.79 35.90 -42.55
CA ILE A 13 -5.13 36.39 -42.92
C ILE A 13 -6.04 35.22 -43.26
N LYS A 14 -5.64 34.33 -44.19
CA LYS A 14 -6.44 33.15 -44.59
C LYS A 14 -6.82 32.27 -43.40
N ARG A 15 -5.88 32.07 -42.48
CA ARG A 15 -6.05 31.21 -41.31
C ARG A 15 -6.96 31.86 -40.27
N PHE A 16 -6.87 33.18 -40.11
CA PHE A 16 -7.78 33.98 -39.29
C PHE A 16 -9.21 33.98 -39.87
N THR A 17 -9.36 34.10 -41.19
CA THR A 17 -10.69 34.04 -41.83
C THR A 17 -11.35 32.66 -41.68
N ALA A 18 -10.56 31.58 -41.73
CA ALA A 18 -11.09 30.21 -41.67
C ALA A 18 -11.35 29.70 -40.25
N HIS A 19 -10.53 30.09 -39.27
CA HIS A 19 -10.55 29.49 -37.93
C HIS A 19 -10.59 30.51 -36.77
N GLY A 20 -10.57 31.82 -37.05
CA GLY A 20 -10.56 32.87 -36.04
C GLY A 20 -9.32 32.89 -35.14
N ALA A 21 -8.24 32.19 -35.54
CA ALA A 21 -7.05 31.99 -34.72
C ALA A 21 -5.85 32.77 -35.29
N GLU A 22 -5.24 33.61 -34.45
CA GLU A 22 -4.01 34.35 -34.79
C GLU A 22 -2.76 33.45 -34.73
N ALA A 23 -2.73 32.52 -33.77
CA ALA A 23 -1.66 31.52 -33.62
C ALA A 23 -1.80 30.34 -34.59
N ASN A 24 -0.72 29.57 -34.75
CA ASN A 24 -0.77 28.28 -35.44
C ASN A 24 -1.71 27.33 -34.67
N LEU A 25 -2.64 26.69 -35.38
CA LEU A 25 -3.44 25.63 -34.80
C LEU A 25 -2.53 24.48 -34.36
N PRO A 26 -2.82 23.82 -33.23
CA PRO A 26 -2.08 22.64 -32.83
C PRO A 26 -2.17 21.59 -33.97
N GLY A 27 -1.02 21.06 -34.38
CA GLY A 27 -0.97 19.97 -35.34
C GLY A 27 -1.73 18.74 -34.79
N ARG A 28 -2.11 17.81 -35.67
CA ARG A 28 -2.84 16.57 -35.30
C ARG A 28 -2.13 15.70 -34.24
N GLY A 29 -0.88 15.99 -33.92
CA GLY A 29 -0.07 15.19 -33.02
C GLY A 29 0.25 13.80 -33.57
N GLN A 30 0.99 13.02 -32.80
CA GLN A 30 1.25 11.63 -33.12
C GLN A 30 -0.04 10.81 -32.92
N LYS A 31 -0.43 10.02 -33.94
CA LYS A 31 -1.53 9.05 -33.78
C LYS A 31 -1.14 8.03 -32.71
N SER A 32 -2.01 7.78 -31.74
CA SER A 32 -1.80 6.76 -30.72
C SER A 32 -1.58 5.39 -31.36
N LYS A 33 -0.58 4.65 -30.86
CA LYS A 33 -0.33 3.25 -31.26
C LYS A 33 -1.39 2.28 -30.73
N ILE A 34 -2.27 2.74 -29.84
CA ILE A 34 -3.29 1.93 -29.17
C ILE A 34 -4.66 2.53 -29.46
N ASN A 35 -5.55 1.74 -30.05
CA ASN A 35 -6.95 2.10 -30.24
C ASN A 35 -7.71 2.04 -28.90
N GLU A 36 -8.77 2.83 -28.76
CA GLU A 36 -9.62 2.90 -27.57
C GLU A 36 -10.14 1.53 -27.12
N LYS A 37 -10.59 0.68 -28.06
CA LYS A 37 -11.02 -0.69 -27.75
C LYS A 37 -9.91 -1.53 -27.13
N SER A 38 -8.68 -1.40 -27.63
CA SER A 38 -7.52 -2.08 -27.06
C SER A 38 -7.19 -1.55 -25.67
N GLN A 39 -7.34 -0.23 -25.46
CA GLN A 39 -7.14 0.41 -24.17
C GLN A 39 -8.16 -0.07 -23.12
N GLN A 40 -9.45 -0.14 -23.48
CA GLN A 40 -10.51 -0.65 -22.60
C GLN A 40 -10.26 -2.12 -22.20
N ARG A 41 -9.77 -2.94 -23.13
CA ARG A 41 -9.39 -4.33 -22.85
C ARG A 41 -8.23 -4.41 -21.85
N ILE A 42 -7.20 -3.59 -22.01
CA ILE A 42 -6.08 -3.51 -21.06
C ILE A 42 -6.57 -3.05 -19.69
N ASP A 43 -7.44 -2.03 -19.65
CA ASP A 43 -8.00 -1.51 -18.39
C ASP A 43 -8.81 -2.58 -17.64
N ARG A 44 -9.58 -3.42 -18.37
CA ARG A 44 -10.29 -4.56 -17.79
C ARG A 44 -9.33 -5.60 -17.22
N MET A 45 -8.33 -6.03 -17.99
CA MET A 45 -7.33 -7.02 -17.55
C MET A 45 -6.57 -6.56 -16.30
N VAL A 46 -6.14 -5.29 -16.25
CA VAL A 46 -5.43 -4.73 -15.08
C VAL A 46 -6.38 -4.60 -13.88
N ASN A 47 -7.67 -4.37 -14.10
CA ASN A 47 -8.64 -4.28 -13.01
C ASN A 47 -8.94 -5.65 -12.38
N GLU A 48 -8.97 -6.70 -13.19
CA GLU A 48 -9.13 -8.10 -12.77
C GLU A 48 -7.84 -8.60 -12.07
N GLU A 49 -6.68 -8.43 -12.71
CA GLU A 49 -5.40 -8.88 -12.19
C GLU A 49 -4.34 -7.75 -12.21
N PRO A 50 -4.26 -6.95 -11.14
CA PRO A 50 -3.38 -5.77 -11.11
C PRO A 50 -1.89 -6.11 -10.92
N ARG A 51 -1.56 -7.38 -10.72
CA ARG A 51 -0.19 -7.91 -10.60
C ARG A 51 0.41 -8.33 -11.95
N LEU A 52 -0.38 -8.26 -13.03
CA LEU A 52 0.11 -8.58 -14.37
C LEU A 52 1.28 -7.67 -14.74
N THR A 53 2.39 -8.29 -15.13
CA THR A 53 3.57 -7.57 -15.61
C THR A 53 3.32 -7.08 -17.04
N SER A 54 3.96 -5.98 -17.45
CA SER A 54 3.85 -5.44 -18.82
C SER A 54 4.03 -6.49 -19.92
N LYS A 55 4.89 -7.49 -19.69
CA LYS A 55 5.11 -8.62 -20.59
C LYS A 55 3.89 -9.55 -20.69
N GLN A 56 3.20 -9.82 -19.59
CA GLN A 56 2.01 -10.69 -19.58
C GLN A 56 0.82 -10.01 -20.27
N ILE A 57 0.67 -8.69 -20.09
CA ILE A 57 -0.33 -7.89 -20.80
C ILE A 57 -0.02 -7.83 -22.30
N LEU A 58 1.26 -7.85 -22.67
CA LEU A 58 1.72 -7.86 -24.06
C LEU A 58 1.41 -9.18 -24.79
N ILE A 59 1.55 -10.32 -24.10
CA ILE A 59 1.31 -11.67 -24.66
C ILE A 59 -0.16 -11.88 -25.04
N CYS A 60 -1.10 -11.18 -24.41
CA CYS A 60 -2.51 -11.24 -24.80
C CYS A 60 -2.85 -10.52 -26.13
N LYS A 61 -1.85 -10.11 -26.92
CA LYS A 61 -2.06 -9.56 -28.28
C LYS A 61 -1.84 -10.59 -29.38
N HIS A 62 -2.94 -10.84 -30.09
CA HIS A 62 -2.99 -11.31 -31.47
C HIS A 62 -2.21 -10.35 -32.40
N ARG A 63 -1.58 -10.89 -33.46
CA ARG A 63 -0.94 -10.19 -34.61
C ARG A 63 0.33 -9.35 -34.35
N GLY A 64 1.38 -9.98 -33.80
CA GLY A 64 2.77 -9.67 -34.20
C GLY A 64 3.35 -8.26 -33.95
N GLN A 65 2.64 -7.35 -33.29
CA GLN A 65 3.19 -6.04 -32.90
C GLN A 65 3.64 -6.08 -31.43
N GLN A 66 4.95 -6.23 -31.23
CA GLN A 66 5.60 -5.90 -29.96
C GLN A 66 5.57 -4.38 -29.73
N CYS A 67 4.41 -3.86 -29.37
CA CYS A 67 4.34 -2.52 -28.81
C CYS A 67 4.86 -2.64 -27.38
N GLN A 68 6.11 -2.24 -27.11
CA GLN A 68 6.57 -1.97 -25.75
C GLN A 68 5.50 -1.12 -25.06
N LEU A 69 4.66 -1.75 -24.25
CA LEU A 69 3.71 -1.07 -23.40
C LEU A 69 4.57 -0.41 -22.31
N ALA A 70 5.01 0.82 -22.59
CA ALA A 70 4.90 1.86 -21.59
C ALA A 70 3.45 1.81 -21.13
N LEU A 71 3.18 1.01 -20.09
CA LEU A 71 1.84 0.80 -19.54
C LEU A 71 1.32 2.17 -19.14
N SER A 72 0.51 2.73 -20.02
CA SER A 72 -0.15 4.03 -20.00
C SER A 72 0.02 4.82 -18.68
N LEU A 73 1.11 5.62 -18.64
CA LEU A 73 1.16 6.83 -17.81
C LEU A 73 -0.03 7.75 -18.11
N GLU A 74 -0.56 7.67 -19.35
CA GLU A 74 -1.61 8.52 -19.91
C GLU A 74 -2.93 8.52 -19.13
N LYS A 75 -3.27 7.45 -18.40
CA LYS A 75 -4.49 7.40 -17.56
C LYS A 75 -4.23 7.33 -16.05
N GLY A 76 -3.02 7.73 -15.61
CA GLY A 76 -2.68 7.82 -14.19
C GLY A 76 -2.53 6.48 -13.47
N ARG A 77 -2.26 5.39 -14.23
CA ARG A 77 -1.89 4.09 -13.67
C ARG A 77 -0.39 3.92 -13.69
N TYR A 78 0.15 3.40 -12.60
CA TYR A 78 1.59 3.19 -12.51
C TYR A 78 1.90 1.89 -11.78
N GLY A 79 3.02 1.28 -12.17
CA GLY A 79 3.68 0.27 -11.35
C GLY A 79 4.07 0.88 -10.00
N ARG A 80 3.58 0.28 -8.92
CA ARG A 80 3.87 0.68 -7.54
C ARG A 80 4.16 -0.56 -6.72
N ARG A 81 4.98 -0.44 -5.68
CA ARG A 81 5.13 -1.54 -4.70
C ARG A 81 3.80 -1.75 -3.98
N PRO A 82 3.32 -3.00 -3.84
CA PRO A 82 2.14 -3.30 -3.05
C PRO A 82 2.38 -2.95 -1.58
N ARG A 83 1.32 -2.52 -0.88
CA ARG A 83 1.36 -2.38 0.57
C ARG A 83 1.27 -3.78 1.18
N ARG A 84 2.07 -4.03 2.22
CA ARG A 84 1.94 -5.21 3.07
C ARG A 84 0.85 -4.93 4.08
N THR A 85 -0.17 -5.77 4.12
CA THR A 85 -1.28 -5.62 5.07
C THR A 85 -1.62 -6.99 5.66
N PRO A 86 -2.05 -7.05 6.92
CA PRO A 86 -2.69 -8.25 7.44
C PRO A 86 -3.99 -8.49 6.69
N LEU A 87 -4.35 -9.76 6.51
CA LEU A 87 -5.67 -10.12 5.99
C LEU A 87 -6.70 -9.92 7.11
N LEU A 88 -7.61 -8.97 6.92
CA LEU A 88 -8.64 -8.64 7.91
C LEU A 88 -9.98 -9.22 7.47
N SER A 89 -10.52 -10.12 8.29
CA SER A 89 -11.90 -10.59 8.15
C SER A 89 -12.89 -9.46 8.42
N GLN A 90 -14.15 -9.62 8.00
CA GLN A 90 -15.20 -8.64 8.32
C GLN A 90 -15.41 -8.48 9.83
N ARG A 91 -15.28 -9.58 10.58
CA ARG A 91 -15.30 -9.55 12.06
C ARG A 91 -14.20 -8.65 12.61
N HIS A 92 -12.96 -8.79 12.13
CA HIS A 92 -11.84 -7.95 12.59
C HIS A 92 -12.07 -6.47 12.28
N LYS A 93 -12.62 -6.15 11.09
CA LYS A 93 -12.93 -4.76 10.72
C LYS A 93 -13.97 -4.14 11.64
N LYS A 94 -15.04 -4.88 11.96
CA LYS A 94 -16.09 -4.44 12.88
C LYS A 94 -15.54 -4.21 14.29
N ALA A 95 -14.81 -5.18 14.83
CA ALA A 95 -14.20 -5.08 16.17
C ALA A 95 -13.25 -3.87 16.28
N ARG A 96 -12.42 -3.63 15.26
CA ARG A 96 -11.53 -2.46 15.22
C ARG A 96 -12.29 -1.14 15.19
N LEU A 97 -13.39 -1.07 14.46
CA LEU A 97 -14.23 0.14 14.39
C LEU A 97 -14.96 0.40 15.72
N GLU A 98 -15.42 -0.64 16.40
CA GLU A 98 -16.02 -0.53 17.74
C GLU A 98 -15.00 -0.08 18.78
N PHE A 99 -13.78 -0.62 18.72
CA PHE A 99 -12.66 -0.17 19.55
C PHE A 99 -12.36 1.31 19.31
N GLU A 100 -12.19 1.73 18.05
CA GLU A 100 -11.94 3.14 17.71
C GLU A 100 -13.01 4.05 18.31
N LYS A 101 -14.29 3.75 18.10
CA LYS A 101 -15.40 4.56 18.64
C LYS A 101 -15.37 4.67 20.16
N THR A 102 -14.95 3.62 20.85
CA THR A 102 -14.94 3.57 22.32
C THR A 102 -13.76 4.34 22.92
N TYR A 103 -12.60 4.31 22.25
CA TYR A 103 -11.35 4.83 22.81
C TYR A 103 -10.92 6.18 22.22
N VAL A 104 -11.48 6.63 21.09
CA VAL A 104 -11.11 7.92 20.45
C VAL A 104 -11.33 9.14 21.35
N THR A 105 -12.30 9.08 22.26
CA THR A 105 -12.62 10.17 23.19
C THR A 105 -11.83 10.14 24.49
N LYS A 106 -10.95 9.14 24.68
CA LYS A 106 -10.17 9.02 25.92
C LYS A 106 -9.14 10.15 26.03
N PRO A 107 -8.95 10.74 27.22
CA PRO A 107 -7.98 11.80 27.44
C PRO A 107 -6.55 11.27 27.33
N GLN A 108 -5.60 12.18 27.09
CA GLN A 108 -4.17 11.83 27.00
C GLN A 108 -3.66 11.09 28.25
N SER A 109 -4.11 11.49 29.44
CA SER A 109 -3.75 10.84 30.71
C SER A 109 -4.15 9.37 30.79
N PHE A 110 -5.19 8.96 30.05
CA PHE A 110 -5.54 7.54 29.94
C PHE A 110 -4.44 6.80 29.16
N TRP A 111 -4.05 7.32 27.99
CA TRP A 111 -3.03 6.73 27.12
C TRP A 111 -1.64 6.70 27.75
N GLU A 112 -1.32 7.68 28.59
CA GLU A 112 -0.07 7.72 29.38
C GLU A 112 0.02 6.59 30.41
N ASN A 113 -1.12 6.06 30.83
CA ASN A 113 -1.25 4.96 31.78
C ASN A 113 -1.57 3.62 31.11
N VAL A 114 -1.45 3.52 29.78
CA VAL A 114 -1.55 2.23 29.08
C VAL A 114 -0.16 1.60 28.98
N LEU A 115 -0.04 0.36 29.47
CA LEU A 115 1.11 -0.48 29.24
C LEU A 115 0.81 -1.36 28.01
N TRP A 116 1.47 -1.04 26.91
CA TRP A 116 1.40 -1.78 25.66
C TRP A 116 2.35 -2.96 25.74
N THR A 117 1.87 -4.15 25.41
CA THR A 117 2.73 -5.33 25.34
C THR A 117 2.44 -6.11 24.06
N ASP A 118 3.48 -6.65 23.44
CA ASP A 118 3.34 -7.39 22.19
C ASP A 118 4.45 -8.43 22.03
N GLU A 119 4.18 -9.42 21.20
CA GLU A 119 5.12 -10.44 20.75
C GLU A 119 5.58 -10.14 19.32
N THR A 120 6.88 -9.89 19.15
CA THR A 120 7.46 -9.71 17.82
C THR A 120 8.34 -10.87 17.42
N LYS A 121 8.14 -11.34 16.19
CA LYS A 121 8.98 -12.34 15.55
C LYS A 121 9.86 -11.65 14.52
N VAL A 122 11.15 -11.63 14.77
CA VAL A 122 12.18 -11.11 13.87
C VAL A 122 12.70 -12.26 13.01
N GLU A 123 12.49 -12.16 11.71
CA GLU A 123 12.99 -13.13 10.73
C GLU A 123 14.43 -12.78 10.34
N LEU A 124 15.32 -13.78 10.28
CA LEU A 124 16.72 -13.57 9.89
C LEU A 124 16.87 -13.29 8.38
N PHE A 125 15.99 -13.89 7.58
CA PHE A 125 15.96 -13.70 6.13
C PHE A 125 14.56 -13.23 5.69
N GLY A 126 14.38 -11.91 5.59
CA GLY A 126 13.13 -11.35 5.09
C GLY A 126 12.93 -11.66 3.61
N LYS A 127 11.74 -12.16 3.22
CA LYS A 127 11.40 -12.28 1.79
C LYS A 127 11.33 -10.89 1.16
N ALA A 128 12.29 -10.60 0.28
CA ALA A 128 12.22 -9.47 -0.62
C ALA A 128 11.17 -9.77 -1.72
N HIS A 129 9.91 -9.48 -1.43
CA HIS A 129 8.87 -9.53 -2.46
C HIS A 129 9.08 -8.37 -3.44
N HIS A 130 9.74 -8.64 -4.57
CA HIS A 130 10.05 -7.68 -5.63
C HIS A 130 8.87 -7.45 -6.61
N GLY A 131 7.62 -7.71 -6.21
CA GLY A 131 6.46 -7.53 -7.07
C GLY A 131 6.04 -6.07 -7.21
N THR A 132 5.64 -5.65 -8.40
CA THR A 132 4.94 -4.38 -8.64
C THR A 132 3.48 -4.62 -8.98
N VAL A 133 2.59 -3.75 -8.51
CA VAL A 133 1.17 -3.73 -8.84
C VAL A 133 0.87 -2.48 -9.67
N CYS A 134 0.14 -2.65 -10.77
CA CYS A 134 -0.36 -1.53 -11.58
C CYS A 134 -1.66 -1.00 -10.97
N ARG A 135 -1.62 0.22 -10.41
CA ARG A 135 -2.80 0.84 -9.75
C ARG A 135 -2.88 2.35 -9.98
N LYS A 136 -4.07 2.93 -9.75
CA LYS A 136 -4.24 4.39 -9.73
C LYS A 136 -3.80 4.97 -8.37
N ARG A 137 -3.71 6.31 -8.32
CA ARG A 137 -3.56 7.06 -7.06
C ARG A 137 -4.73 6.70 -6.12
N ASN A 138 -4.48 6.66 -4.81
CA ASN A 138 -5.45 6.36 -3.74
C ASN A 138 -6.02 4.93 -3.69
N GLU A 139 -5.52 3.99 -4.51
CA GLU A 139 -5.96 2.58 -4.46
C GLU A 139 -5.00 1.65 -3.70
N ALA A 140 -4.15 2.21 -2.82
CA ALA A 140 -3.04 1.47 -2.19
C ALA A 140 -3.49 0.33 -1.29
N PHE A 141 -4.64 0.49 -0.62
CA PHE A 141 -5.17 -0.43 0.38
C PHE A 141 -6.33 -1.29 -0.14
N LYS A 142 -6.62 -1.24 -1.45
CA LYS A 142 -7.55 -2.20 -2.06
C LYS A 142 -6.92 -3.59 -1.97
N GLU A 143 -7.70 -4.58 -1.56
CA GLU A 143 -7.21 -5.96 -1.31
C GLU A 143 -6.38 -6.52 -2.46
N LYS A 144 -6.86 -6.36 -3.71
CA LYS A 144 -6.16 -6.74 -4.94
C LYS A 144 -4.78 -6.08 -5.15
N ASN A 145 -4.54 -4.94 -4.52
CA ASN A 145 -3.31 -4.15 -4.64
C ASN A 145 -2.35 -4.33 -3.44
N THR A 146 -2.73 -5.15 -2.47
CA THR A 146 -1.93 -5.46 -1.28
C THR A 146 -1.32 -6.86 -1.40
N VAL A 147 -0.29 -7.11 -0.61
CA VAL A 147 0.28 -8.44 -0.42
C VAL A 147 0.08 -8.82 1.04
N PRO A 148 -0.50 -10.01 1.33
CA PRO A 148 -0.66 -10.46 2.70
C PRO A 148 0.71 -10.63 3.35
N THR A 149 0.81 -10.21 4.61
CA THR A 149 2.03 -10.43 5.40
C THR A 149 1.97 -11.83 5.98
N VAL A 150 2.40 -12.84 5.22
CA VAL A 150 2.57 -14.20 5.72
C VAL A 150 4.01 -14.40 6.18
N LYS A 151 4.21 -14.68 7.48
CA LYS A 151 5.52 -14.94 8.10
C LYS A 151 5.86 -16.43 7.95
N HIS A 152 6.68 -16.82 6.97
CA HIS A 152 7.11 -18.23 6.84
C HIS A 152 8.51 -18.40 6.24
N GLY A 153 9.39 -19.09 6.99
CA GLY A 153 10.69 -19.62 6.55
C GLY A 153 11.92 -18.83 7.06
N GLY A 154 13.09 -19.48 7.09
CA GLY A 154 14.39 -18.81 7.25
C GLY A 154 14.95 -18.66 8.67
N GLY A 155 14.31 -19.26 9.68
CA GLY A 155 14.72 -19.06 11.07
C GLY A 155 14.29 -17.69 11.61
N SER A 156 13.87 -17.66 12.88
CA SER A 156 13.32 -16.45 13.49
C SER A 156 13.55 -16.45 14.99
N LYS A 157 13.76 -15.28 15.58
CA LYS A 157 13.79 -15.10 17.03
C LYS A 157 12.53 -14.36 17.47
N MET A 158 11.89 -14.87 18.52
CA MET A 158 10.70 -14.29 19.11
C MET A 158 11.10 -13.47 20.33
N PHE A 159 10.54 -12.29 20.45
CA PHE A 159 10.73 -11.38 21.57
C PHE A 159 9.37 -10.99 22.11
N TRP A 160 9.28 -10.89 23.43
CA TRP A 160 8.19 -10.22 24.11
C TRP A 160 8.70 -8.89 24.64
N GLY A 161 7.90 -7.84 24.56
CA GLY A 161 8.28 -6.59 25.19
C GLY A 161 7.10 -5.74 25.59
N CYS A 162 7.36 -4.79 26.47
CA CYS A 162 6.38 -3.81 26.91
C CYS A 162 6.89 -2.38 26.80
N PHE A 163 5.99 -1.42 26.61
CA PHE A 163 6.30 0.01 26.70
C PHE A 163 5.07 0.81 27.12
N ALA A 164 5.32 1.97 27.74
CA ALA A 164 4.30 2.95 28.09
C ALA A 164 4.77 4.35 27.65
N ALA A 165 3.95 5.39 27.85
CA ALA A 165 4.37 6.77 27.55
C ALA A 165 5.60 7.20 28.35
N SER A 166 5.84 6.59 29.52
CA SER A 166 7.03 6.86 30.34
C SER A 166 8.31 6.20 29.83
N GLY A 167 8.25 5.30 28.85
CA GLY A 167 9.41 4.63 28.28
C GLY A 167 9.20 3.15 27.97
N THR A 168 10.28 2.51 27.51
CA THR A 168 10.33 1.08 27.22
C THR A 168 10.51 0.27 28.50
N GLY A 169 9.75 -0.80 28.66
CA GLY A 169 9.97 -1.81 29.70
C GLY A 169 10.92 -2.92 29.24
N CYS A 170 10.79 -4.10 29.83
CA CYS A 170 11.63 -5.25 29.54
C CYS A 170 11.41 -5.76 28.11
N LEU A 171 12.49 -6.24 27.49
CA LEU A 171 12.47 -6.95 26.21
C LEU A 171 13.08 -8.33 26.43
N ASP A 172 12.23 -9.36 26.38
CA ASP A 172 12.57 -10.73 26.71
C ASP A 172 12.65 -11.59 25.47
N CYS A 173 13.75 -12.34 25.36
CA CYS A 173 13.92 -13.31 24.31
C CYS A 173 13.17 -14.60 24.64
N VAL A 174 12.27 -15.01 23.75
CA VAL A 174 11.52 -16.27 23.88
C VAL A 174 12.21 -17.34 23.05
N ASN A 175 12.54 -18.47 23.69
CA ASN A 175 13.16 -19.59 23.02
C ASN A 175 12.08 -20.54 22.47
N GLY A 176 11.90 -20.53 21.16
CA GLY A 176 10.92 -21.38 20.48
C GLY A 176 9.52 -20.76 20.46
N ILE A 177 8.49 -21.59 20.68
CA ILE A 177 7.09 -21.16 20.73
C ILE A 177 6.77 -20.74 22.17
N MET A 178 6.27 -19.52 22.38
CA MET A 178 5.85 -19.07 23.70
C MET A 178 4.77 -19.99 24.29
N LYS A 179 5.04 -20.52 25.49
CA LYS A 179 4.07 -21.26 26.32
C LYS A 179 3.46 -20.35 27.38
N SER A 180 2.35 -20.78 27.98
CA SER A 180 1.69 -20.01 29.06
C SER A 180 2.63 -19.76 30.23
N ASP A 181 3.38 -20.76 30.68
CA ASP A 181 4.32 -20.64 31.81
C ASP A 181 5.44 -19.62 31.53
N ASP A 182 5.96 -19.61 30.31
CA ASP A 182 6.95 -18.62 29.88
C ASP A 182 6.37 -17.22 29.92
N TYR A 183 5.13 -17.07 29.47
CA TYR A 183 4.42 -15.80 29.45
C TYR A 183 4.14 -15.30 30.88
N GLN A 184 3.65 -16.16 31.79
CA GLN A 184 3.41 -15.80 33.20
C GLN A 184 4.71 -15.41 33.92
N ARG A 185 5.81 -16.13 33.65
CA ARG A 185 7.15 -15.77 34.14
C ARG A 185 7.58 -14.40 33.65
N ILE A 186 7.42 -14.13 32.35
CA ILE A 186 7.77 -12.84 31.75
C ILE A 186 6.94 -11.71 32.35
N LEU A 187 5.64 -11.95 32.54
CA LEU A 187 4.71 -10.99 33.13
C LEU A 187 5.10 -10.65 34.57
N GLY A 188 5.41 -11.67 35.38
CA GLY A 188 5.76 -11.52 36.79
C GLY A 188 7.05 -10.73 37.02
N HIS A 189 8.04 -10.82 36.12
CA HIS A 189 9.26 -10.01 36.23
C HIS A 189 9.14 -8.63 35.57
N SER A 190 8.29 -8.48 34.54
CA SER A 190 8.20 -7.25 33.74
C SER A 190 7.20 -6.24 34.30
N ILE A 191 6.13 -6.71 34.95
CA ILE A 191 5.12 -5.85 35.56
C ILE A 191 5.52 -5.62 37.02
N VAL A 192 6.32 -4.58 37.26
CA VAL A 192 6.60 -4.13 38.63
C VAL A 192 5.31 -3.55 39.22
N ALA A 193 4.87 -4.14 40.33
CA ALA A 193 3.55 -4.03 40.96
C ALA A 193 3.12 -2.65 41.53
N SER A 194 3.74 -1.53 41.14
CA SER A 194 3.59 -0.26 41.85
C SER A 194 2.65 0.77 41.21
N ARG A 195 2.02 0.48 40.07
CA ARG A 195 1.17 1.44 39.35
C ARG A 195 -0.09 0.78 38.79
N SER A 196 -1.23 1.49 38.90
CA SER A 196 -2.52 1.10 38.35
C SER A 196 -2.53 1.28 36.82
N TRP A 197 -1.78 0.44 36.11
CA TRP A 197 -1.72 0.47 34.66
C TRP A 197 -2.97 -0.15 34.04
N VAL A 198 -3.41 0.42 32.92
CA VAL A 198 -4.32 -0.28 32.00
C VAL A 198 -3.46 -1.18 31.13
N PHE A 199 -3.63 -2.48 31.28
CA PHE A 199 -2.84 -3.46 30.55
C PHE A 199 -3.49 -3.72 29.19
N GLN A 200 -2.73 -3.53 28.10
CA GLN A 200 -3.18 -3.86 26.75
C GLN A 200 -2.43 -5.06 26.19
N GLN A 201 -3.22 -6.02 25.72
CA GLN A 201 -2.77 -7.22 25.04
C GLN A 201 -3.71 -7.67 23.93
N ASP A 202 -3.21 -8.55 23.07
CA ASP A 202 -3.95 -9.21 22.00
C ASP A 202 -4.76 -10.40 22.55
N ASP A 203 -5.95 -10.68 21.99
CA ASP A 203 -6.86 -11.76 22.44
C ASP A 203 -6.37 -13.20 22.14
N ASP A 204 -5.10 -13.50 22.37
CA ASP A 204 -4.52 -14.82 22.13
C ASP A 204 -4.93 -15.82 23.23
N LEU A 205 -5.37 -17.02 22.82
CA LEU A 205 -5.90 -18.08 23.71
C LEU A 205 -4.97 -18.46 24.88
N LYS A 206 -3.67 -18.23 24.75
CA LYS A 206 -2.68 -18.51 25.80
C LYS A 206 -2.76 -17.54 26.97
N GLN A 207 -3.30 -16.35 26.73
CA GLN A 207 -3.45 -15.28 27.72
C GLN A 207 -4.76 -15.40 28.49
N SER A 208 -5.72 -16.18 27.98
CA SER A 208 -6.99 -16.49 28.66
C SER A 208 -6.93 -17.77 29.51
N ALA A 209 -5.78 -18.45 29.57
CA ALA A 209 -5.55 -19.64 30.38
C ALA A 209 -4.94 -19.22 31.73
N GLY A 210 -5.78 -18.72 32.63
CA GLY A 210 -5.45 -18.35 34.01
C GLY A 210 -6.67 -18.53 34.89
#